data_AF-A0A819CFD3-F1
#
_entry.id   AF-A0A819CFD3-F1
#
_cell.length_a   1.000
_cell.length_b   1.000
_cell.length_c   1.000
_cell.angle_alpha   90.00
_cell.angle_beta   90.00
_cell.angle_gamma   90.00
#
_symmetry.space_group_name_H-M   'P 1'
#
loop_
_entity.id
_entity.type
_entity.pdbx_description
1 polymer ?
#
loop_
_entity_poly.entity_id
_entity_poly.type
_entity_poly.pdbx_seq_one_letter_code
_entity_poly.pdbx_strand_id
1 'polypeptide(L)'
;MQKLKSSEDVHANSLSVIKRDGREQQAMVHKITSRISKLSVGLDLDHVDLAAIATEIFSYLHRNIRTVEVDDLAAQKAASMTVIHPHYGILAGRIAISNLHKETKASFSEVMADLYNHKNRDLNTHEPIISEETYNIVMANAEKLNAAIKHERDIDFDYFGFK
;
A
#
# COMPACT_ATOMS: atom_id res chain seq x y z
N MET A 1 28.32 27.76 36.07
CA MET A 1 27.65 28.35 34.90
C MET A 1 27.60 27.29 33.80
N GLN A 2 26.48 26.58 33.72
CA GLN A 2 26.22 25.54 32.74
C GLN A 2 25.84 26.24 31.43
N LYS A 3 26.60 26.00 30.35
CA LYS A 3 26.36 26.64 29.05
C LYS A 3 24.93 26.34 28.58
N LEU A 4 24.15 27.40 28.31
CA LEU A 4 22.88 27.30 27.63
C LEU A 4 23.09 26.58 26.29
N LYS A 5 22.33 25.51 26.06
CA LYS A 5 22.20 24.92 24.73
C LYS A 5 21.55 25.96 23.82
N SER A 6 22.20 26.25 22.70
CA SER A 6 21.73 27.13 21.64
C SER A 6 20.40 26.60 21.07
N SER A 7 19.52 27.53 20.73
CA SER A 7 18.19 27.34 20.14
C SER A 7 18.18 26.68 18.74
N GLU A 8 19.32 26.18 18.26
CA GLU A 8 19.48 25.52 16.94
C GLU A 8 19.39 23.99 17.02
N ASP A 9 19.46 23.38 18.22
CA ASP A 9 19.47 21.92 18.38
C ASP A 9 18.06 21.27 18.38
N VAL A 10 17.00 22.04 18.07
CA VAL A 10 15.59 21.58 18.15
C VAL A 10 15.03 21.13 16.79
N HIS A 11 15.74 21.35 15.66
CA HIS A 11 15.15 21.22 14.31
C HIS A 11 15.71 20.12 13.38
N ALA A 12 16.18 18.98 13.91
CA ALA A 12 16.46 17.82 13.04
C ALA A 12 16.28 16.47 13.75
N ASN A 13 15.10 16.22 14.31
CA ASN A 13 14.70 14.84 14.56
C ASN A 13 14.38 14.22 13.19
N SER A 14 15.37 13.60 12.54
CA SER A 14 15.21 13.03 11.21
C SER A 14 14.18 11.90 11.25
N LEU A 15 12.96 12.19 10.80
CA LEU A 15 11.90 11.18 10.63
C LEU A 15 12.39 10.09 9.68
N SER A 16 12.16 8.83 10.08
CA SER A 16 12.55 7.66 9.31
C SER A 16 11.38 6.70 9.17
N VAL A 17 11.33 6.03 8.01
CA VAL A 17 10.33 5.01 7.67
C VAL A 17 11.00 3.65 7.51
N ILE A 18 10.29 2.59 7.89
CA ILE A 18 10.73 1.21 7.70
C ILE A 18 10.14 0.67 6.40
N LYS A 19 11.00 0.29 5.46
CA LYS A 19 10.58 -0.34 4.21
C LYS A 19 10.02 -1.74 4.44
N ARG A 20 9.31 -2.26 3.44
CA ARG A 20 8.79 -3.64 3.41
C ARG A 20 9.88 -4.70 3.61
N ASP A 21 11.11 -4.41 3.15
CA ASP A 21 12.29 -5.26 3.34
C ASP A 21 13.00 -5.07 4.70
N GLY A 22 12.41 -4.28 5.62
CA GLY A 22 12.95 -4.00 6.94
C GLY A 22 13.99 -2.89 7.01
N ARG A 23 14.45 -2.35 5.88
CA ARG A 23 15.46 -1.27 5.89
C ARG A 23 14.87 0.07 6.32
N GLU A 24 15.64 0.82 7.09
CA GLU A 24 15.30 2.19 7.46
C GLU A 24 15.67 3.17 6.33
N GLN A 25 14.79 4.13 6.07
CA GLN A 25 15.04 5.21 5.13
C GLN A 25 14.54 6.54 5.69
N GLN A 26 15.29 7.62 5.46
CA GLN A 26 14.84 8.97 5.80
C GLN A 26 13.53 9.32 5.09
N ALA A 27 12.54 9.77 5.86
CA ALA A 27 11.26 10.23 5.38
C ALA A 27 11.44 11.56 4.64
N MET A 28 10.85 11.67 3.45
CA MET A 28 10.92 12.87 2.63
C MET A 28 9.58 13.09 1.94
N VAL A 29 8.99 14.28 2.11
CA VAL A 29 7.69 14.66 1.52
C VAL A 29 7.66 14.42 0.00
N HIS A 30 8.74 14.76 -0.71
CA HIS A 30 8.83 14.59 -2.16
C HIS A 30 8.71 13.11 -2.60
N LYS A 31 9.13 12.15 -1.77
CA LYS A 31 9.01 10.71 -2.10
C LYS A 31 7.56 10.24 -1.99
N ILE A 32 6.84 10.74 -0.98
CA ILE A 32 5.40 10.48 -0.82
C ILE A 32 4.66 11.10 -2.00
N THR A 33 4.93 12.37 -2.29
CA THR A 33 4.33 13.11 -3.42
C THR A 33 4.59 12.40 -4.75
N SER A 34 5.84 11.99 -5.02
CA SER A 34 6.20 11.26 -6.25
C SER A 34 5.48 9.92 -6.37
N ARG A 35 5.30 9.21 -5.24
CA ARG A 35 4.55 7.95 -5.22
C ARG A 35 3.08 8.15 -5.56
N ILE A 36 2.43 9.13 -4.95
CA ILE A 36 1.02 9.44 -5.20
C ILE A 36 0.82 9.94 -6.65
N SER A 37 1.74 10.77 -7.15
CA SER A 37 1.70 11.30 -8.51
C SER A 37 1.70 10.18 -9.57
N LYS A 38 2.49 9.12 -9.39
CA LYS A 38 2.47 7.95 -10.29
C LYS A 38 1.12 7.23 -10.35
N LEU A 39 0.27 7.37 -9.33
CA LEU A 39 -1.05 6.74 -9.25
C LEU A 39 -2.18 7.68 -9.73
N SER A 40 -1.85 8.95 -9.98
CA SER A 40 -2.81 9.98 -10.39
C SER A 40 -3.01 10.12 -11.90
N VAL A 41 -2.47 9.18 -12.70
CA VAL A 41 -2.54 9.23 -14.17
C VAL A 41 -4.01 9.23 -14.63
N GLY A 42 -4.37 10.20 -15.48
CA GLY A 42 -5.73 10.34 -16.01
C GLY A 42 -6.75 10.90 -15.02
N LEU A 43 -6.31 11.36 -13.85
CA LEU A 43 -7.16 12.14 -12.94
C LEU A 43 -7.11 13.61 -13.32
N ASP A 44 -8.22 14.30 -13.08
CA ASP A 44 -8.29 15.76 -13.07
C ASP A 44 -7.45 16.33 -11.91
N LEU A 45 -6.25 16.80 -12.25
CA LEU A 45 -5.30 17.37 -11.30
C LEU A 45 -5.59 18.85 -10.98
N ASP A 46 -6.53 19.49 -11.67
CA ASP A 46 -6.94 20.86 -11.34
C ASP A 46 -7.75 20.87 -10.03
N HIS A 47 -8.40 19.75 -9.71
CA HIS A 47 -9.20 19.56 -8.49
C HIS A 47 -8.56 18.63 -7.46
N VAL A 48 -7.45 17.96 -7.80
CA VAL A 48 -6.77 17.00 -6.91
C VAL A 48 -5.38 17.52 -6.53
N ASP A 49 -5.28 18.11 -5.35
CA ASP A 49 -4.01 18.54 -4.76
C ASP A 49 -3.26 17.38 -4.09
N LEU A 50 -2.28 16.83 -4.82
CA LEU A 50 -1.41 15.76 -4.34
C LEU A 50 -0.39 16.23 -3.29
N ALA A 51 0.01 17.50 -3.35
CA ALA A 51 0.99 18.07 -2.43
C ALA A 51 0.37 18.30 -1.05
N ALA A 52 -0.89 18.72 -1.00
CA ALA A 52 -1.68 18.81 0.23
C ALA A 52 -1.77 17.45 0.92
N ILE A 53 -2.15 16.38 0.18
CA ILE A 53 -2.19 15.01 0.73
C ILE A 53 -0.83 14.62 1.30
N ALA A 54 0.25 14.79 0.52
CA ALA A 54 1.59 14.38 0.95
C ALA A 54 2.11 15.14 2.18
N THR A 55 1.83 16.45 2.26
CA THR A 55 2.22 17.29 3.39
C THR A 55 1.47 16.89 4.65
N GLU A 56 0.18 16.60 4.52
CA GLU A 56 -0.64 16.18 5.65
C GLU A 56 -0.22 14.80 6.17
N ILE A 57 -0.01 13.81 5.28
CA ILE A 57 0.54 12.49 5.66
C ILE A 57 1.88 12.66 6.37
N PHE A 58 2.75 13.54 5.86
CA PHE A 58 4.06 13.78 6.45
C PHE A 58 3.97 14.27 7.90
N SER A 59 2.96 15.08 8.22
CA SER A 59 2.71 15.56 9.60
C SER A 59 2.29 14.44 10.57
N TYR A 60 1.72 13.35 10.06
CA TYR A 60 1.34 12.17 10.85
C TYR A 60 2.47 11.14 11.02
N LEU A 61 3.61 11.34 10.36
CA LEU A 61 4.72 10.41 10.47
C LEU A 61 5.37 10.50 11.85
N HIS A 62 5.64 9.34 12.40
CA HIS A 62 6.44 9.15 13.59
C HIS A 62 7.62 8.22 13.27
N ARG A 63 8.62 8.20 14.14
CA ARG A 63 9.81 7.35 13.97
C ARG A 63 9.39 5.88 13.87
N ASN A 64 10.02 5.13 12.97
CA ASN A 64 9.80 3.70 12.74
C ASN A 64 8.46 3.32 12.10
N ILE A 65 7.68 4.28 11.57
CA ILE A 65 6.47 3.96 10.82
C ILE A 65 6.79 3.13 9.58
N ARG A 66 6.02 2.06 9.30
CA ARG A 66 6.26 1.23 8.11
C ARG A 66 5.70 1.89 6.86
N THR A 67 6.37 1.67 5.73
CA THR A 67 5.93 2.18 4.42
C THR A 67 4.55 1.67 4.00
N VAL A 68 4.10 0.52 4.53
CA VAL A 68 2.73 0.01 4.36
C VAL A 68 1.72 0.93 5.04
N GLU A 69 2.01 1.34 6.28
CA GLU A 69 1.14 2.23 7.07
C GLU A 69 1.10 3.64 6.47
N VAL A 70 2.21 4.11 5.89
CA VAL A 70 2.23 5.39 5.15
C VAL A 70 1.28 5.36 3.95
N ASP A 71 1.24 4.26 3.21
CA ASP A 71 0.33 4.10 2.07
C ASP A 71 -1.14 3.98 2.54
N ASP A 72 -1.40 3.30 3.67
CA ASP A 72 -2.74 3.21 4.25
C ASP A 72 -3.26 4.57 4.72
N LEU A 73 -2.42 5.36 5.39
CA LEU A 73 -2.74 6.75 5.78
C LEU A 73 -3.02 7.62 4.55
N ALA A 74 -2.24 7.44 3.48
CA ALA A 74 -2.43 8.17 2.25
C ALA A 74 -3.77 7.84 1.58
N ALA A 75 -4.12 6.56 1.52
CA ALA A 75 -5.39 6.11 0.96
C ALA A 75 -6.58 6.61 1.78
N GLN A 76 -6.52 6.49 3.12
CA GLN A 76 -7.56 7.02 4.02
C GLN A 76 -7.75 8.53 3.86
N LYS A 77 -6.64 9.28 3.79
CA LYS A 77 -6.71 10.72 3.63
C LYS A 77 -7.34 11.09 2.29
N ALA A 78 -6.88 10.51 1.20
CA ALA A 78 -7.48 10.72 -0.11
C ALA A 78 -8.98 10.34 -0.11
N ALA A 79 -9.37 9.24 0.53
CA ALA A 79 -10.77 8.83 0.61
C ALA A 79 -11.64 9.88 1.33
N SER A 80 -11.15 10.48 2.42
CA SER A 80 -11.88 11.56 3.11
C SER A 80 -12.06 12.82 2.27
N MET A 81 -11.17 13.06 1.30
CA MET A 81 -11.25 14.20 0.37
C MET A 81 -12.18 13.94 -0.82
N THR A 82 -12.81 12.76 -0.91
CA THR A 82 -13.84 12.46 -1.93
C THR A 82 -15.02 13.43 -1.87
N VAL A 83 -15.30 14.00 -0.69
CA VAL A 83 -16.33 15.03 -0.51
C VAL A 83 -16.02 16.33 -1.26
N ILE A 84 -14.74 16.57 -1.60
CA ILE A 84 -14.29 17.73 -2.38
C ILE A 84 -14.41 17.43 -3.88
N HIS A 85 -13.87 16.30 -4.31
CA HIS A 85 -13.92 15.86 -5.71
C HIS A 85 -13.85 14.34 -5.83
N PRO A 86 -14.66 13.69 -6.70
CA PRO A 86 -14.72 12.22 -6.80
C PRO A 86 -13.40 11.55 -7.18
N HIS A 87 -12.50 12.24 -7.91
CA HIS A 87 -11.19 11.70 -8.27
C HIS A 87 -10.27 11.44 -7.06
N TYR A 88 -10.52 12.06 -5.91
CA TYR A 88 -9.84 11.69 -4.67
C TYR A 88 -10.18 10.26 -4.24
N GLY A 89 -11.42 9.81 -4.45
CA GLY A 89 -11.85 8.43 -4.19
C GLY A 89 -11.18 7.42 -5.12
N ILE A 90 -11.01 7.77 -6.40
CA ILE A 90 -10.27 6.94 -7.37
C ILE A 90 -8.79 6.87 -6.98
N LEU A 91 -8.17 8.00 -6.64
CA LEU A 91 -6.79 8.03 -6.16
C LEU A 91 -6.60 7.19 -4.90
N ALA A 92 -7.54 7.27 -3.95
CA ALA A 92 -7.53 6.49 -2.72
C ALA A 92 -7.58 4.98 -3.01
N GLY A 93 -8.46 4.53 -3.91
CA GLY A 93 -8.53 3.15 -4.36
C GLY A 93 -7.18 2.69 -4.94
N ARG A 94 -6.63 3.46 -5.88
CA ARG A 94 -5.34 3.15 -6.51
C ARG A 94 -4.17 3.07 -5.51
N ILE A 95 -4.14 3.94 -4.50
CA ILE A 95 -3.13 3.86 -3.42
C ILE A 95 -3.28 2.56 -2.64
N ALA A 96 -4.50 2.21 -2.24
CA ALA A 96 -4.79 1.01 -1.45
C ALA A 96 -4.47 -0.29 -2.24
N ILE A 97 -4.85 -0.35 -3.51
CA ILE A 97 -4.55 -1.47 -4.41
C ILE A 97 -3.04 -1.58 -4.69
N SER A 98 -2.37 -0.45 -4.95
CA SER A 98 -0.91 -0.45 -5.12
C SER A 98 -0.17 -0.88 -3.85
N ASN A 99 -0.75 -0.64 -2.67
CA ASN A 99 -0.24 -1.16 -1.41
C ASN A 99 -0.38 -2.69 -1.35
N LEU A 100 -1.58 -3.20 -1.65
CA LEU A 100 -1.88 -4.64 -1.66
C LEU A 100 -1.00 -5.43 -2.63
N HIS A 101 -0.81 -4.93 -3.86
CA HIS A 101 0.04 -5.57 -4.87
C HIS A 101 1.49 -5.72 -4.40
N LYS A 102 1.97 -4.87 -3.49
CA LYS A 102 3.33 -4.99 -2.92
C LYS A 102 3.42 -5.98 -1.77
N GLU A 103 2.30 -6.34 -1.16
CA GLU A 103 2.21 -7.30 -0.06
C GLU A 103 1.75 -8.69 -0.54
N THR A 104 1.43 -8.84 -1.83
CA THR A 104 0.86 -10.07 -2.41
C THR A 104 1.74 -10.62 -3.52
N LYS A 105 1.74 -11.95 -3.71
CA LYS A 105 2.39 -12.58 -4.86
C LYS A 105 1.62 -12.27 -6.14
N ALA A 106 2.34 -11.96 -7.23
CA ALA A 106 1.72 -11.62 -8.51
C ALA A 106 1.14 -12.85 -9.26
N SER A 107 1.67 -14.04 -8.98
CA SER A 107 1.27 -15.28 -9.63
C SER A 107 0.05 -15.89 -8.95
N PHE A 108 -1.05 -16.05 -9.68
CA PHE A 108 -2.29 -16.62 -9.17
C PHE A 108 -2.11 -18.07 -8.71
N SER A 109 -1.41 -18.90 -9.49
CA SER A 109 -1.15 -20.29 -9.10
C SER A 109 -0.29 -20.40 -7.84
N GLU A 110 0.65 -19.48 -7.61
CA GLU A 110 1.45 -19.47 -6.37
C GLU A 110 0.59 -19.11 -5.15
N VAL A 111 -0.32 -18.14 -5.28
CA VAL A 111 -1.27 -17.82 -4.21
C VAL A 111 -2.19 -19.01 -3.93
N MET A 112 -2.70 -19.67 -4.97
CA MET A 112 -3.52 -20.88 -4.81
C MET A 112 -2.76 -22.01 -4.13
N ALA A 113 -1.46 -22.16 -4.42
CA ALA A 113 -0.61 -23.12 -3.72
C ALA A 113 -0.41 -22.76 -2.25
N ASP A 114 -0.23 -21.48 -1.90
CA ASP A 114 -0.14 -21.05 -0.50
C ASP A 114 -1.46 -21.31 0.25
N LEU A 115 -2.61 -21.05 -0.39
CA LEU A 115 -3.94 -21.26 0.17
C LEU A 115 -4.23 -22.74 0.40
N TYR A 116 -3.83 -23.60 -0.53
CA TYR A 116 -3.94 -25.05 -0.35
C TYR A 116 -2.99 -25.54 0.74
N ASN A 117 -1.72 -25.17 0.69
CA ASN A 117 -0.71 -25.60 1.68
C ASN A 117 -0.81 -24.87 3.02
N HIS A 118 -1.90 -24.14 3.26
CA HIS A 118 -2.13 -23.44 4.52
C HIS A 118 -2.03 -24.42 5.70
N LYS A 119 -1.35 -23.95 6.76
CA LYS A 119 -1.23 -24.67 8.02
C LYS A 119 -1.69 -23.78 9.14
N ASN A 120 -2.47 -24.36 10.04
CA ASN A 120 -2.85 -23.69 11.27
C ASN A 120 -1.59 -23.37 12.09
N ARG A 121 -1.41 -22.10 12.46
CA ARG A 121 -0.19 -21.66 13.16
C ARG A 121 -0.02 -22.33 14.53
N ASP A 122 -1.12 -22.62 15.21
CA ASP A 122 -1.10 -23.11 16.58
C ASP A 122 -0.99 -24.64 16.62
N LEU A 123 -1.66 -25.32 15.68
CA LEU A 123 -1.74 -26.78 15.62
C LEU A 123 -0.74 -27.42 14.65
N ASN A 124 -0.15 -26.63 13.74
CA ASN A 124 0.70 -27.08 12.64
C ASN A 124 0.04 -28.17 11.76
N THR A 125 -1.29 -28.21 11.76
CA THR A 125 -2.13 -29.08 10.95
C THR A 125 -2.34 -28.47 9.57
N HIS A 126 -2.36 -29.32 8.55
CA HIS A 126 -2.71 -28.89 7.20
C HIS A 126 -4.21 -28.63 7.12
N GLU A 127 -4.58 -27.36 6.98
CA GLU A 127 -5.96 -26.86 6.96
C GLU A 127 -6.12 -26.02 5.69
N PRO A 128 -6.29 -26.66 4.52
CA PRO A 128 -6.37 -25.97 3.24
C PRO A 128 -7.58 -25.02 3.19
N ILE A 129 -7.37 -23.81 2.69
CA ILE A 129 -8.43 -22.80 2.51
C ILE A 129 -9.25 -23.09 1.25
N ILE A 130 -8.66 -23.79 0.27
CA ILE A 130 -9.30 -24.20 -0.98
C ILE A 130 -9.35 -25.72 -1.10
N SER A 131 -10.30 -26.25 -1.87
CA SER A 131 -10.39 -27.70 -2.08
C SER A 131 -9.21 -28.24 -2.89
N GLU A 132 -8.83 -29.50 -2.62
CA GLU A 132 -7.81 -30.22 -3.40
C GLU A 132 -8.17 -30.30 -4.89
N GLU A 133 -9.45 -30.48 -5.21
CA GLU A 133 -9.94 -30.46 -6.59
C GLU A 133 -9.62 -29.12 -7.28
N THR A 134 -9.94 -27.99 -6.64
CA THR A 134 -9.66 -26.65 -7.17
C THR A 134 -8.16 -26.46 -7.35
N TYR A 135 -7.37 -26.83 -6.35
CA TYR A 135 -5.90 -26.75 -6.41
C TYR A 135 -5.34 -27.55 -7.60
N ASN A 136 -5.75 -28.80 -7.77
CA ASN A 136 -5.26 -29.66 -8.85
C ASN A 136 -5.63 -29.11 -10.24
N ILE A 137 -6.84 -28.58 -10.41
CA ILE A 137 -7.28 -27.94 -11.67
C ILE A 137 -6.41 -26.70 -11.95
N VAL A 138 -6.19 -25.85 -10.94
CA VAL A 138 -5.37 -24.64 -11.09
C VAL A 138 -3.94 -25.02 -11.47
N MET A 139 -3.31 -25.96 -10.75
CA MET A 139 -1.93 -26.37 -10.99
C MET A 139 -1.73 -27.02 -12.35
N ALA A 140 -2.69 -27.85 -12.80
CA ALA A 140 -2.65 -28.45 -14.14
C ALA A 140 -2.78 -27.42 -15.28
N ASN A 141 -3.32 -26.22 -15.00
CA ASN A 141 -3.58 -25.17 -15.98
C ASN A 141 -2.86 -23.84 -15.64
N ALA A 142 -1.82 -23.88 -14.80
CA ALA A 142 -1.26 -22.70 -14.15
C ALA A 142 -0.82 -21.62 -15.14
N GLU A 143 -0.09 -21.99 -16.20
CA GLU A 143 0.39 -21.03 -17.21
C GLU A 143 -0.77 -20.29 -17.90
N LYS A 144 -1.80 -21.04 -18.32
CA LYS A 144 -2.98 -20.49 -19.00
C LYS A 144 -3.78 -19.57 -18.08
N LEU A 145 -3.98 -19.96 -16.82
CA LEU A 145 -4.75 -19.18 -15.85
C LEU A 145 -3.99 -17.91 -15.42
N ASN A 146 -2.70 -18.03 -15.14
CA ASN A 146 -1.85 -16.88 -14.81
C ASN A 146 -1.83 -15.85 -15.95
N ALA A 147 -1.71 -16.30 -17.20
CA ALA A 147 -1.70 -15.41 -18.36
C ALA A 147 -3.07 -14.76 -18.65
N ALA A 148 -4.17 -15.36 -18.21
CA ALA A 148 -5.52 -14.83 -18.42
C ALA A 148 -5.87 -13.66 -17.47
N ILE A 149 -5.17 -13.55 -16.33
CA ILE A 149 -5.43 -12.54 -15.30
C ILE A 149 -4.79 -11.21 -15.70
N LYS A 150 -5.57 -10.13 -15.56
CA LYS A 150 -5.17 -8.76 -15.88
C LYS A 150 -5.24 -7.90 -14.62
N HIS A 151 -4.11 -7.75 -13.93
CA HIS A 151 -4.00 -6.98 -12.68
C HIS A 151 -4.28 -5.49 -12.85
N GLU A 152 -4.26 -4.98 -14.09
CA GLU A 152 -4.63 -3.60 -14.39
C GLU A 152 -6.11 -3.32 -14.08
N ARG A 153 -6.97 -4.34 -14.06
CA ARG A 153 -8.39 -4.20 -13.72
C ARG A 153 -8.62 -3.88 -12.24
N ASP A 154 -7.64 -4.14 -11.38
CA ASP A 154 -7.80 -3.84 -9.96
C ASP A 154 -7.93 -2.33 -9.73
N ILE A 155 -7.34 -1.49 -10.59
CA ILE A 155 -7.38 -0.02 -10.44
C ILE A 155 -8.77 0.59 -10.70
N ASP A 156 -9.74 -0.22 -11.16
CA ASP A 156 -11.10 0.20 -11.46
C ASP A 156 -11.99 0.23 -10.20
N PHE A 157 -11.54 -0.37 -9.09
CA PHE A 157 -12.25 -0.27 -7.81
C PHE A 157 -11.98 1.07 -7.13
N ASP A 158 -13.04 1.67 -6.57
CA ASP A 158 -12.91 2.81 -5.67
C ASP A 158 -12.44 2.36 -4.28
N TYR A 159 -12.07 3.33 -3.43
CA TYR A 159 -11.57 3.02 -2.08
C TYR A 159 -12.58 2.27 -1.22
N PHE A 160 -13.87 2.58 -1.33
CA PHE A 160 -14.92 1.99 -0.50
C PHE A 160 -15.33 0.60 -0.96
N GLY A 161 -15.29 0.31 -2.26
CA GLY A 161 -15.50 -1.04 -2.79
C GLY A 161 -14.30 -1.95 -2.57
N PHE A 162 -13.10 -1.39 -2.40
CA PHE A 162 -11.87 -2.16 -2.10
C PHE A 162 -11.72 -2.52 -0.61
N LYS A 163 -12.20 -1.69 0.31
CA LYS A 163 -12.06 -1.90 1.76
C LYS A 163 -13.16 -2.77 2.36
#